data_AF-A0A9D7F9X4-F1
#
_entry.id   AF-A0A9D7F9X4-F1
#
_cell.length_a   1.000
_cell.length_b   1.000
_cell.length_c   1.000
_cell.angle_alpha   90.00
_cell.angle_beta   90.00
_cell.angle_gamma   90.00
#
_symmetry.space_group_name_H-M   'P 1'
#
loop_
_entity.id
_entity.type
_entity.pdbx_description
1 polymer ?
#
loop_
_entity_poly.entity_id
_entity_poly.type
_entity_poly.pdbx_seq_one_letter_code
_entity_poly.pdbx_strand_id
1 'polypeptide(L)'
;MKDNQQINPVVAADGMSIEFELRGLPSLKFDLRKVSEINRNRAAAVGFADVRIVNAAAISRNDPDGSVRSAAEMLKLKREKMEALIQHYESGTVEWRVKRTAGGEGRDNSGITLQAMKRVWPDKDCEALAWRLEQKRGITRREAYAEFAKTKQVAEAIAAIKAERATLDSDDLLAEMDEE
;
A
#
# COMPACT_ATOMS: atom_id res chain seq x y z
N MET A 1 -6.82 -30.16 -0.33
CA MET A 1 -6.19 -29.08 0.45
C MET A 1 -5.68 -29.64 1.77
N LYS A 2 -4.43 -29.37 2.18
CA LYS A 2 -3.93 -29.87 3.47
C LYS A 2 -4.59 -29.14 4.64
N ASP A 3 -4.66 -29.75 5.82
CA ASP A 3 -5.37 -29.18 6.99
C ASP A 3 -4.89 -27.78 7.38
N ASN A 4 -3.60 -27.48 7.19
CA ASN A 4 -3.00 -26.19 7.52
C ASN A 4 -2.98 -25.18 6.35
N GLN A 5 -3.44 -25.58 5.17
CA GLN A 5 -3.40 -24.74 3.97
C GLN A 5 -4.72 -23.97 3.83
N GLN A 6 -4.63 -22.64 3.79
CA GLN A 6 -5.79 -21.73 3.64
C GLN A 6 -6.05 -21.29 2.19
N ILE A 7 -5.04 -21.38 1.32
CA ILE A 7 -5.14 -21.06 -0.10
C ILE A 7 -4.45 -22.16 -0.92
N ASN A 8 -5.12 -22.70 -1.92
CA ASN A 8 -4.61 -23.73 -2.81
C ASN A 8 -4.65 -23.25 -4.27
N PRO A 9 -3.49 -22.93 -4.88
CA PRO A 9 -3.42 -22.63 -6.30
C PRO A 9 -3.47 -23.93 -7.13
N VAL A 10 -4.45 -24.01 -8.03
CA VAL A 10 -4.63 -25.09 -8.98
C VAL A 10 -4.35 -24.55 -10.38
N VAL A 11 -3.25 -24.98 -10.97
CA VAL A 11 -2.86 -24.60 -12.33
C VAL A 11 -3.57 -25.52 -13.33
N ALA A 12 -4.25 -24.94 -14.31
CA ALA A 12 -4.88 -25.69 -15.39
C ALA A 12 -3.83 -26.45 -16.22
N ALA A 13 -4.23 -27.55 -16.86
CA ALA A 13 -3.32 -28.40 -17.63
C ALA A 13 -2.63 -27.67 -18.81
N ASP A 14 -3.25 -26.60 -19.31
CA ASP A 14 -2.69 -25.75 -20.36
C ASP A 14 -1.65 -24.73 -19.84
N GLY A 15 -1.48 -24.61 -18.52
CA GLY A 15 -0.59 -23.64 -17.89
C GLY A 15 -1.01 -22.17 -18.05
N MET A 16 -2.20 -21.91 -18.60
CA MET A 16 -2.67 -20.58 -18.97
C MET A 16 -3.75 -20.03 -18.05
N SER A 17 -4.22 -20.83 -17.09
CA SER A 17 -5.15 -20.37 -16.08
C SER A 17 -4.81 -20.95 -14.72
N ILE A 18 -5.03 -20.16 -13.67
CA ILE A 18 -4.80 -20.55 -12.28
C ILE A 18 -6.08 -20.25 -11.50
N GLU A 19 -6.60 -21.27 -10.82
CA GLU A 19 -7.69 -21.11 -9.86
C GLU A 19 -7.12 -21.12 -8.45
N PHE A 20 -7.43 -20.10 -7.65
CA PHE A 20 -7.06 -20.02 -6.26
C PHE A 20 -8.27 -20.42 -5.41
N GLU A 21 -8.22 -21.62 -4.84
CA GLU A 21 -9.23 -22.09 -3.90
C GLU A 21 -8.93 -21.50 -2.51
N LEU A 22 -9.89 -20.82 -1.91
CA LEU A 22 -9.78 -20.25 -0.57
C LEU A 22 -10.73 -20.98 0.39
N ARG A 23 -10.25 -21.34 1.58
CA ARG A 23 -11.08 -22.05 2.56
C ARG A 23 -12.24 -21.15 3.03
N GLY A 24 -13.47 -21.58 2.76
CA GLY A 24 -14.68 -20.88 3.20
C GLY A 24 -14.97 -19.57 2.47
N LEU A 25 -14.28 -19.29 1.35
CA LEU A 25 -14.51 -18.11 0.52
C LEU A 25 -14.60 -18.52 -0.97
N PRO A 26 -15.26 -17.71 -1.82
CA PRO A 26 -15.29 -17.95 -3.26
C PRO A 26 -13.88 -17.96 -3.87
N SER A 27 -13.64 -18.89 -4.80
CA SER A 27 -12.38 -18.99 -5.52
C SER A 27 -12.13 -17.76 -6.40
N LEU A 28 -10.85 -17.52 -6.69
CA LEU A 28 -10.42 -16.50 -7.64
C LEU A 28 -9.82 -17.18 -8.88
N LYS A 29 -10.11 -16.66 -10.05
CA LYS A 29 -9.53 -17.15 -11.32
C LYS A 29 -8.57 -16.11 -11.87
N PHE A 30 -7.42 -16.58 -12.35
CA PHE A 30 -6.41 -15.78 -12.98
C PHE A 30 -6.06 -16.36 -14.36
N ASP A 31 -6.35 -15.60 -15.41
CA ASP A 31 -6.12 -15.99 -16.79
C ASP A 31 -4.86 -15.33 -17.34
N LEU A 32 -3.80 -16.14 -17.52
CA LEU A 32 -2.52 -15.67 -18.04
C LEU A 32 -2.64 -15.20 -19.48
N ARG A 33 -3.68 -15.56 -20.23
CA ARG A 33 -3.90 -15.08 -21.61
C ARG A 33 -4.14 -13.58 -21.69
N LYS A 34 -4.65 -12.98 -20.62
CA LYS A 34 -4.87 -11.53 -20.51
C LYS A 34 -3.64 -10.77 -20.05
N VAL A 35 -2.60 -11.48 -19.61
CA VAL A 35 -1.38 -10.89 -19.06
C VAL A 35 -0.40 -10.56 -20.18
N SER A 36 0.26 -9.41 -20.08
CA SER A 36 1.29 -9.01 -21.04
C SER A 36 2.40 -10.05 -21.16
N GLU A 37 2.93 -10.22 -22.38
CA GLU A 37 4.01 -11.17 -22.65
C GLU A 37 5.25 -10.90 -21.78
N ILE A 38 5.60 -9.63 -21.56
CA ILE A 38 6.71 -9.22 -20.68
C ILE A 38 6.53 -9.79 -19.26
N ASN A 39 5.33 -9.67 -18.70
CA ASN A 39 5.03 -10.15 -17.36
C ASN A 39 4.95 -11.69 -17.32
N ARG A 40 4.44 -12.34 -18.37
CA ARG A 40 4.48 -13.80 -18.50
C ARG A 40 5.90 -14.36 -18.53
N ASN A 41 6.77 -13.76 -19.35
CA ASN A 41 8.18 -14.16 -19.45
C ASN A 41 8.91 -13.96 -18.12
N ARG A 42 8.65 -12.86 -17.42
CA ARG A 42 9.20 -12.62 -16.10
C ARG A 42 8.71 -13.63 -15.06
N ALA A 43 7.44 -14.02 -15.13
CA ALA A 43 6.89 -15.01 -14.22
C ALA A 43 7.41 -16.43 -14.46
N ALA A 44 7.94 -16.75 -15.64
CA ALA A 44 8.65 -18.01 -15.85
C ALA A 44 9.87 -18.16 -14.90
N ALA A 45 10.49 -17.03 -14.49
CA ALA A 45 11.60 -17.03 -13.54
C ALA A 45 11.17 -16.90 -12.07
N VAL A 46 10.03 -16.28 -11.78
CA VAL A 46 9.63 -15.88 -10.41
C VAL A 46 8.38 -16.59 -9.88
N GLY A 47 7.49 -17.05 -10.76
CA GLY A 47 6.22 -17.69 -10.42
C GLY A 47 5.08 -16.71 -10.10
N PHE A 48 3.95 -16.85 -10.80
CA PHE A 48 2.75 -16.05 -10.52
C PHE A 48 1.97 -16.55 -9.29
N ALA A 49 1.67 -17.86 -9.24
CA ALA A 49 0.79 -18.44 -8.23
C ALA A 49 1.26 -18.13 -6.80
N ASP A 50 2.45 -18.60 -6.44
CA ASP A 50 2.95 -18.51 -5.07
C ASP A 50 3.53 -17.14 -4.75
N VAL A 51 4.44 -16.62 -5.59
CA VAL A 51 5.18 -15.41 -5.25
C VAL A 51 4.37 -14.15 -5.50
N ARG A 52 3.75 -14.04 -6.68
CA ARG A 52 3.19 -12.75 -7.10
C ARG A 52 1.74 -12.52 -6.70
N ILE A 53 0.94 -13.57 -6.60
CA ILE A 53 -0.45 -13.45 -6.14
C ILE A 53 -0.53 -13.78 -4.65
N VAL A 54 -0.12 -14.98 -4.22
CA VAL A 54 -0.33 -15.42 -2.83
C VAL A 54 0.58 -14.71 -1.81
N ASN A 55 1.89 -14.64 -2.05
CA ASN A 55 2.84 -14.03 -1.11
C ASN A 55 2.76 -12.50 -1.13
N ALA A 56 2.58 -11.89 -2.30
CA ALA A 56 2.43 -10.43 -2.39
C ALA A 56 1.13 -9.91 -1.74
N ALA A 57 0.10 -10.75 -1.62
CA ALA A 57 -1.14 -10.44 -0.92
C ALA A 57 -1.08 -10.68 0.59
N ALA A 58 0.07 -11.04 1.17
CA ALA A 58 0.18 -11.27 2.61
C ALA A 58 -0.30 -10.06 3.43
N ILE A 59 -1.10 -10.34 4.46
CA ILE A 59 -1.68 -9.36 5.39
C ILE A 59 -1.01 -9.52 6.74
N SER A 60 -0.67 -8.40 7.39
CA SER A 60 -0.19 -8.41 8.78
C SER A 60 -1.35 -8.74 9.72
N ARG A 61 -1.05 -9.58 10.72
CA ARG A 61 -2.01 -9.92 11.77
C ARG A 61 -2.32 -8.73 12.69
N ASN A 62 -1.37 -7.81 12.84
CA ASN A 62 -1.54 -6.61 13.64
C ASN A 62 -2.19 -5.52 12.81
N ASP A 63 -3.22 -4.91 13.38
CA ASP A 63 -3.89 -3.75 12.84
C ASP A 63 -3.15 -2.45 13.24
N PRO A 64 -3.15 -1.39 12.40
CA PRO A 64 -2.59 -0.09 12.76
C PRO A 64 -3.08 0.50 14.09
N ASP A 65 -4.29 0.17 14.52
CA ASP A 65 -4.87 0.60 15.80
C ASP A 65 -4.33 -0.17 17.03
N GLY A 66 -3.46 -1.16 16.81
CA GLY A 66 -2.89 -2.02 17.85
C GLY A 66 -3.72 -3.28 18.16
N SER A 67 -4.87 -3.46 17.50
CA SER A 67 -5.70 -4.66 17.62
C SER A 67 -5.13 -5.84 16.80
N VAL A 68 -5.61 -7.05 17.12
CA VAL A 68 -5.19 -8.28 16.46
C VAL A 68 -6.34 -8.80 15.61
N ARG A 69 -6.13 -8.86 14.30
CA ARG A 69 -7.14 -9.38 13.35
C ARG A 69 -7.37 -10.87 13.55
N SER A 70 -8.62 -11.31 13.43
CA SER A 70 -8.97 -12.71 13.42
C SER A 70 -8.46 -13.41 12.15
N ALA A 71 -8.38 -14.75 12.18
CA ALA A 71 -7.96 -15.53 11.02
C ALA A 71 -8.92 -15.39 9.83
N ALA A 72 -10.22 -15.25 10.08
CA ALA A 72 -11.23 -15.07 9.04
C ALA A 72 -11.09 -13.70 8.36
N GLU A 73 -10.88 -12.63 9.13
CA GLU A 73 -10.67 -11.28 8.59
C GLU A 73 -9.39 -11.20 7.76
N MET A 74 -8.29 -11.78 8.25
CA MET A 74 -7.05 -11.84 7.48
C MET A 74 -7.22 -12.55 6.14
N LEU A 75 -7.97 -13.65 6.11
CA LEU A 75 -8.20 -14.39 4.87
C LEU A 75 -9.07 -13.60 3.88
N LYS A 76 -10.09 -12.89 4.38
CA LYS A 76 -10.92 -11.98 3.57
C LYS A 76 -10.08 -10.85 2.95
N LEU A 77 -9.30 -10.13 3.76
CA LEU A 77 -8.42 -9.06 3.30
C LEU A 77 -7.35 -9.56 2.31
N LYS A 78 -6.84 -10.77 2.55
CA LYS A 78 -5.89 -11.41 1.64
C LYS A 78 -6.54 -11.72 0.29
N ARG A 79 -7.78 -12.23 0.29
CA ARG A 79 -8.55 -12.48 -0.94
C ARG A 79 -8.73 -11.20 -1.74
N GLU A 80 -9.15 -10.11 -1.10
CA GLU A 80 -9.35 -8.81 -1.76
C GLU A 80 -8.05 -8.29 -2.39
N LYS A 81 -6.90 -8.42 -1.70
CA LYS A 81 -5.60 -8.07 -2.28
C LYS A 81 -5.20 -8.98 -3.44
N MET A 82 -5.49 -10.28 -3.37
CA MET A 82 -5.24 -11.21 -4.48
C MET A 82 -6.06 -10.82 -5.70
N GLU A 83 -7.34 -10.49 -5.50
CA GLU A 83 -8.24 -10.03 -6.56
C GLU A 83 -7.74 -8.74 -7.23
N ALA A 84 -7.30 -7.75 -6.45
CA ALA A 84 -6.70 -6.53 -6.99
C ALA A 84 -5.41 -6.79 -7.79
N LEU A 85 -4.55 -7.72 -7.34
CA LEU A 85 -3.35 -8.13 -8.06
C LEU A 85 -3.70 -8.83 -9.38
N ILE A 86 -4.70 -9.72 -9.36
CA ILE A 86 -5.20 -10.40 -10.57
C ILE A 86 -5.70 -9.36 -11.57
N GLN A 87 -6.56 -8.43 -11.15
CA GLN A 87 -7.07 -7.37 -12.01
C GLN A 87 -5.94 -6.51 -12.60
N HIS A 88 -4.93 -6.17 -11.79
CA HIS A 88 -3.75 -5.45 -12.28
C HIS A 88 -3.06 -6.20 -13.42
N TYR A 89 -2.81 -7.51 -13.28
CA TYR A 89 -2.14 -8.27 -14.33
C TYR A 89 -3.02 -8.58 -15.54
N GLU A 90 -4.30 -8.89 -15.32
CA GLU A 90 -5.27 -9.13 -16.39
C GLU A 90 -5.62 -7.87 -17.19
N SER A 91 -5.28 -6.67 -16.68
CA SER A 91 -5.39 -5.43 -17.45
C SER A 91 -4.47 -5.38 -18.68
N GLY A 92 -3.52 -6.31 -18.80
CA GLY A 92 -2.51 -6.30 -19.86
C GLY A 92 -1.36 -5.33 -19.60
N THR A 93 -1.27 -4.73 -18.40
CA THR A 93 -0.15 -3.85 -18.03
C THR A 93 1.21 -4.52 -18.18
N VAL A 94 2.21 -3.74 -18.55
CA VAL A 94 3.63 -4.16 -18.55
C VAL A 94 4.32 -3.87 -17.21
N GLU A 95 3.64 -3.15 -16.31
CA GLU A 95 4.18 -2.79 -15.00
C GLU A 95 4.19 -4.01 -14.08
N TRP A 96 5.38 -4.46 -13.69
CA TRP A 96 5.53 -5.61 -12.81
C TRP A 96 5.13 -5.30 -11.36
N ARG A 97 5.39 -4.08 -10.89
CA ARG A 97 5.04 -3.66 -9.52
C ARG A 97 3.74 -2.88 -9.56
N VAL A 98 2.77 -3.28 -8.73
CA VAL A 98 1.62 -2.42 -8.45
C VAL A 98 2.15 -1.18 -7.74
N LYS A 99 2.00 -0.01 -8.35
CA LYS A 99 2.31 1.25 -7.68
C LYS A 99 1.40 1.30 -6.46
N ARG A 100 2.01 1.44 -5.29
CA ARG A 100 1.25 1.59 -4.04
C ARG A 100 0.38 2.83 -4.22
N THR A 101 -0.94 2.65 -4.33
CA THR A 101 -1.89 3.75 -4.16
C THR A 101 -1.50 4.39 -2.84
N ALA A 102 -1.26 5.70 -2.84
CA ALA A 102 -0.76 6.42 -1.67
C ALA A 102 -1.83 6.42 -0.56
N GLY A 103 -1.96 5.30 0.15
CA GLY A 103 -3.00 5.04 1.14
C GLY A 103 -2.65 3.89 2.08
N GLY A 104 -1.36 3.53 2.19
CA GLY A 104 -0.88 2.49 3.09
C GLY A 104 0.37 2.95 3.82
N GLU A 105 0.24 3.08 5.14
CA GLU A 105 1.18 3.63 6.11
C GLU A 105 2.60 3.05 6.02
N GLY A 106 3.42 3.67 5.20
CA GLY A 106 4.77 4.04 5.60
C GLY A 106 4.85 5.53 5.32
N ARG A 107 4.35 6.36 6.25
CA ARG A 107 4.23 7.81 6.04
C ARG A 107 5.58 8.34 5.55
N ASP A 108 5.64 8.67 4.26
CA ASP A 108 6.65 9.60 3.76
C ASP A 108 6.24 10.97 4.30
N ASN A 109 6.54 11.19 5.58
CA ASN A 109 6.24 12.43 6.27
C ASN A 109 6.96 13.62 5.64
N SER A 110 7.86 13.40 4.69
CA SER A 110 8.50 14.45 3.90
C SER A 110 7.48 15.43 3.31
N GLY A 111 6.34 14.94 2.82
CA GLY A 111 5.27 15.78 2.27
C GLY A 111 4.55 16.64 3.31
N ILE A 112 4.15 16.06 4.44
CA ILE A 112 3.45 16.80 5.51
C ILE A 112 4.41 17.72 6.28
N THR A 113 5.65 17.28 6.49
CA THR A 113 6.69 18.10 7.12
C THR A 113 7.04 19.30 6.24
N LEU A 114 7.16 19.14 4.93
CA LEU A 114 7.40 20.28 4.03
C LEU A 114 6.24 21.28 4.07
N GLN A 115 4.99 20.81 4.10
CA GLN A 115 3.81 21.69 4.26
C GLN A 115 3.81 22.40 5.61
N ALA A 116 4.14 21.69 6.69
CA ALA A 116 4.27 22.27 8.02
C ALA A 116 5.40 23.32 8.08
N MET A 117 6.56 23.03 7.48
CA MET A 117 7.66 23.98 7.37
C MET A 117 7.24 25.24 6.59
N LYS A 118 6.48 25.11 5.50
CA LYS A 118 5.94 26.26 4.75
C LYS A 118 4.92 27.08 5.55
N ARG A 119 4.14 26.46 6.44
CA ARG A 119 3.24 27.18 7.36
C ARG A 119 4.01 27.96 8.44
N VAL A 120 5.08 27.37 8.96
CA VAL A 120 5.89 27.98 10.03
C VAL A 120 6.85 29.03 9.48
N TRP A 121 7.41 28.80 8.28
CA TRP A 121 8.38 29.66 7.62
C TRP A 121 7.96 29.96 6.17
N PRO A 122 6.90 30.76 5.96
CA PRO A 122 6.37 31.07 4.63
C PRO A 122 7.37 31.82 3.74
N ASP A 123 8.23 32.65 4.34
CA ASP A 123 9.21 33.47 3.61
C ASP A 123 10.49 32.70 3.26
N LYS A 124 10.60 31.42 3.65
CA LYS A 124 11.81 30.61 3.44
C LYS A 124 11.56 29.52 2.41
N ASP A 125 12.55 29.32 1.55
CA ASP A 125 12.63 28.13 0.72
C ASP A 125 12.95 26.90 1.58
N CYS A 126 11.88 26.22 2.00
CA CYS A 126 11.95 25.03 2.85
C CYS A 126 12.61 23.83 2.17
N GLU A 127 12.64 23.79 0.84
CA GLU A 127 13.36 22.74 0.10
C GLU A 127 14.85 23.01 0.08
N ALA A 128 15.26 24.27 -0.13
CA ALA A 128 16.66 24.67 0.00
C ALA A 128 17.18 24.46 1.44
N LEU A 129 16.34 24.64 2.47
CA LEU A 129 16.70 24.34 3.86
C LEU A 129 16.96 22.85 4.10
N ALA A 130 16.12 21.97 3.55
CA ALA A 130 16.32 20.53 3.61
C ALA A 130 17.62 20.13 2.89
N TRP A 131 17.84 20.64 1.68
CA TRP A 131 19.05 20.38 0.91
C TRP A 131 20.33 20.87 1.62
N ARG A 132 20.31 22.05 2.25
CA ARG A 132 21.45 22.53 3.05
C ARG A 132 21.72 21.63 4.25
N LEU A 133 20.69 21.07 4.88
CA LEU A 133 20.86 20.17 6.02
C LEU A 133 21.42 18.81 5.57
N GLU A 134 21.01 18.31 4.40
CA GLU A 134 21.62 17.14 3.75
C GLU A 134 23.12 17.34 3.55
N GLN A 135 23.52 18.45 2.91
CA GLN A 135 24.94 18.74 2.66
C GLN A 135 25.75 18.93 3.95
N LYS A 136 25.16 19.57 4.97
CA LYS A 136 25.83 19.85 6.23
C LYS A 136 26.05 18.60 7.09
N ARG A 137 25.11 17.66 7.07
CA ARG A 137 25.13 16.47 7.95
C ARG A 137 25.43 15.16 7.21
N GLY A 138 25.51 15.18 5.88
CA GLY A 138 25.71 13.98 5.06
C GLY A 138 24.54 13.00 5.15
N ILE A 139 23.33 13.49 5.42
CA ILE A 139 22.12 12.67 5.60
C ILE A 139 21.24 12.72 4.35
N THR A 140 20.34 11.75 4.21
CA THR A 140 19.37 11.74 3.11
C THR A 140 18.30 12.83 3.29
N ARG A 141 17.67 13.25 2.18
CA ARG A 141 16.57 14.23 2.19
C ARG A 141 15.42 13.87 3.14
N ARG A 142 15.11 12.57 3.23
CA ARG A 142 14.09 12.04 4.15
C ARG A 142 14.48 12.25 5.61
N GLU A 143 15.74 12.00 5.94
CA GLU A 143 16.27 12.21 7.29
C GLU A 143 16.35 13.69 7.65
N ALA A 144 16.66 14.55 6.68
CA ALA A 144 16.61 16.01 6.87
C ALA A 144 15.20 16.47 7.25
N TYR A 145 14.16 16.02 6.54
CA TYR A 145 12.77 16.29 6.93
C TYR A 145 12.38 15.66 8.27
N ALA A 146 12.85 14.44 8.57
CA ALA A 146 12.61 13.84 9.89
C ALA A 146 13.21 14.68 11.02
N GLU A 147 14.33 15.36 10.77
CA GLU A 147 14.95 16.23 11.75
C GLU A 147 14.20 17.56 11.92
N PHE A 148 13.73 18.17 10.82
CA PHE A 148 12.86 19.34 10.91
C PHE A 148 11.53 19.02 11.62
N ALA A 149 10.98 17.83 11.43
CA ALA A 149 9.75 17.38 12.09
C ALA A 149 9.87 17.28 13.62
N LYS A 150 11.08 17.19 14.18
CA LYS A 150 11.32 17.20 15.64
C LYS A 150 11.29 18.62 16.24
N THR A 151 11.34 19.66 15.40
CA THR A 151 11.30 21.04 15.88
C THR A 151 9.90 21.34 16.38
N LYS A 152 9.77 21.91 17.59
CA LYS A 152 8.48 22.15 18.26
C LYS A 152 7.44 22.82 17.34
N GLN A 153 7.82 23.90 16.66
CA GLN A 153 6.92 24.64 15.76
C GLN A 153 6.45 23.81 14.56
N VAL A 154 7.34 23.00 13.96
CA VAL A 154 7.01 22.15 12.82
C VAL A 154 6.16 20.95 13.27
N ALA A 155 6.44 20.37 14.44
CA ALA A 155 5.64 19.30 15.03
C ALA A 155 4.20 19.75 15.33
N GLU A 156 4.03 20.95 15.91
CA GLU A 156 2.73 21.58 16.15
C GLU A 156 1.97 21.81 14.84
N ALA A 157 2.65 22.33 13.81
CA ALA A 157 2.05 22.52 12.49
C ALA A 157 1.69 21.18 11.80
N ILE A 158 2.49 20.12 11.96
CA ILE A 158 2.15 18.77 11.47
C ILE A 158 0.90 18.25 12.19
N ALA A 159 0.79 18.45 13.51
CA ALA A 159 -0.38 18.05 14.28
C ALA A 159 -1.65 18.81 13.83
N ALA A 160 -1.54 20.11 13.59
CA ALA A 160 -2.64 20.93 13.06
C ALA A 160 -3.09 20.45 11.67
N ILE A 161 -2.15 20.20 10.74
CA ILE A 161 -2.48 19.66 9.40
C ILE A 161 -3.16 18.30 9.51
N LYS A 162 -2.72 17.44 10.43
CA LYS A 162 -3.36 16.13 10.66
C LYS A 162 -4.77 16.27 11.21
N ALA A 163 -4.99 17.21 12.15
CA ALA A 163 -6.31 17.48 12.70
C ALA A 163 -7.26 18.00 11.62
N GLU A 164 -6.86 18.99 10.82
CA GLU A 164 -7.65 19.53 9.70
C GLU A 164 -8.06 18.44 8.70
N ARG A 165 -7.13 17.54 8.36
CA ARG A 165 -7.41 16.43 7.43
C ARG A 165 -8.36 15.39 8.04
N ALA A 166 -8.28 15.14 9.34
CA ALA A 166 -9.19 14.24 10.02
C ALA A 166 -10.61 14.81 10.13
N THR A 167 -10.75 16.15 10.21
CA THR A 167 -12.07 16.81 10.19
C THR A 167 -12.70 16.71 8.79
N LEU A 168 -11.92 16.99 7.74
CA LEU A 168 -12.38 16.85 6.34
C LEU A 168 -12.82 15.42 5.99
N ASP A 169 -12.08 14.41 6.46
CA ASP A 169 -12.41 12.99 6.27
C ASP A 169 -13.67 12.57 7.06
N SER A 170 -13.89 13.16 8.24
CA SER A 170 -15.11 12.95 9.03
C SER A 170 -16.33 13.63 8.42
N ASP A 171 -16.17 14.78 7.79
CA ASP A 171 -17.26 15.50 7.12
C ASP A 171 -17.70 14.78 5.84
N ASP A 172 -16.76 14.15 5.10
CA ASP A 172 -17.09 13.27 3.96
C ASP A 172 -17.83 11.99 4.41
N LEU A 173 -17.42 11.37 5.53
CA LEU A 173 -18.10 10.19 6.08
C LEU A 173 -19.50 10.50 6.63
N LEU A 174 -19.73 11.70 7.16
CA LEU A 174 -21.05 12.15 7.62
C LEU A 174 -21.97 12.51 6.45
N ALA A 175 -21.43 13.09 5.38
CA ALA A 175 -22.20 13.38 4.17
C ALA A 175 -22.75 12.11 3.48
N GLU A 176 -22.07 10.97 3.62
CA GLU A 176 -22.57 9.67 3.13
C GLU A 176 -23.62 9.00 4.04
N MET A 177 -23.81 9.45 5.28
CA MET A 177 -24.81 8.90 6.21
C MET A 177 -26.15 9.65 6.25
N ASP A 178 -26.19 10.90 5.75
CA ASP A 178 -27.42 11.72 5.72
C ASP A 178 -28.24 11.53 4.42
N GLU A 179 -27.85 10.60 3.53
CA GLU A 179 -28.56 10.28 2.27
C GLU A 179 -29.46 9.00 2.31
N GLU A 180 -29.79 8.45 3.50
CA GLU A 180 -30.82 7.39 3.64
C GLU A 180 -32.11 7.83 4.36
#